data_AF-A0A250WZI3-F1
#
_entry.id   AF-A0A250WZI3-F1
#
_cell.length_a   1.000
_cell.length_b   1.000
_cell.length_c   1.000
_cell.angle_alpha   90.00
_cell.angle_beta   90.00
_cell.angle_gamma   90.00
#
_symmetry.space_group_name_H-M   'P 1'
#
loop_
_entity.id
_entity.type
_entity.pdbx_description
1 polymer ?
#
loop_
_entity_poly.entity_id
_entity_poly.type
_entity_poly.pdbx_seq_one_letter_code
_entity_poly.pdbx_strand_id
1 'polypeptide(L)'
;MASKLARTVAGHASSKESQFGGKARDFYHEICRCLPFIHRIHKTEEVVTLAELRRIVKGKFLEYKGVKDPRVVDLLIFKGREELETYLMMHKQRHHLITEYAEPYQLAKTTVKSTSTNSTFLDSFISTAYPQITQKNY
;
A
#
# COMPACT_ATOMS: atom_id res chain seq x y z
N MET A 1 -15.87 -30.95 30.87
CA MET A 1 -16.05 -31.41 29.47
C MET A 1 -16.63 -30.26 28.64
N ALA A 2 -15.84 -29.60 27.78
CA ALA A 2 -16.35 -28.51 26.95
C ALA A 2 -17.35 -29.03 25.90
N SER A 3 -18.45 -28.28 25.68
CA SER A 3 -19.56 -28.66 24.81
C SER A 3 -19.14 -28.76 23.34
N LYS A 4 -19.86 -29.60 22.57
CA LYS A 4 -19.59 -29.83 21.15
C LYS A 4 -19.65 -28.53 20.33
N LEU A 5 -20.57 -27.64 20.71
CA LEU A 5 -20.71 -26.28 20.17
C LEU A 5 -19.52 -25.37 20.51
N ALA A 6 -19.01 -25.43 21.74
CA ALA A 6 -17.82 -24.66 22.11
C ALA A 6 -16.60 -25.09 21.30
N ARG A 7 -16.47 -26.38 20.98
CA ARG A 7 -15.38 -26.89 20.13
C ARG A 7 -15.51 -26.49 18.67
N THR A 8 -16.72 -26.44 18.11
CA THR A 8 -16.93 -26.00 16.72
C THR A 8 -16.69 -24.50 16.56
N VAL A 9 -17.09 -23.68 17.54
CA VAL A 9 -16.83 -22.24 17.55
C VAL A 9 -15.34 -21.94 17.79
N ALA A 10 -14.69 -22.64 18.72
CA ALA A 10 -13.25 -22.54 18.92
C ALA A 10 -12.46 -23.04 17.68
N GLY A 11 -12.95 -24.07 16.99
CA GLY A 11 -12.40 -24.53 15.72
C GLY A 11 -12.53 -23.51 14.59
N HIS A 12 -13.63 -22.75 14.53
CA HIS A 12 -13.80 -21.63 13.57
C HIS A 12 -12.95 -20.40 13.92
N ALA A 13 -12.73 -20.14 15.21
CA ALA A 13 -11.87 -19.07 15.67
C ALA A 13 -10.39 -19.39 15.41
N SER A 14 -9.98 -20.65 15.63
CA SER A 14 -8.62 -21.15 15.37
C SER A 14 -8.34 -21.38 13.87
N SER A 15 -9.34 -21.77 13.07
CA SER A 15 -9.17 -21.87 11.60
C SER A 15 -9.02 -20.51 10.91
N LYS A 16 -9.38 -19.41 11.58
CA LYS A 16 -9.10 -18.04 11.10
C LYS A 16 -7.66 -17.61 11.36
N GLU A 17 -6.97 -18.22 12.31
CA GLU A 17 -5.54 -17.95 12.56
C GLU A 17 -4.64 -18.62 11.51
N SER A 18 -5.10 -19.68 10.84
CA SER A 18 -4.30 -20.47 9.90
C SER A 18 -4.25 -19.96 8.45
N GLN A 19 -4.62 -18.71 8.16
CA GLN A 19 -4.40 -18.13 6.83
C GLN A 19 -3.59 -16.84 6.94
N PHE A 20 -2.26 -17.00 6.97
CA PHE A 20 -1.34 -15.92 6.62
C PHE A 20 -1.85 -15.24 5.33
N GLY A 21 -2.36 -14.01 5.47
CA GLY A 21 -2.87 -13.19 4.38
C GLY A 21 -4.39 -13.02 4.28
N GLY A 22 -5.24 -13.69 5.08
CA GLY A 22 -6.71 -13.59 4.96
C GLY A 22 -7.26 -12.17 5.11
N LYS A 23 -7.13 -11.59 6.31
CA LYS A 23 -7.64 -10.23 6.61
C LYS A 23 -7.06 -9.15 5.69
N ALA A 24 -5.75 -9.21 5.43
CA ALA A 24 -5.08 -8.25 4.55
C ALA A 24 -5.54 -8.39 3.09
N ARG A 25 -5.79 -9.62 2.61
CA ARG A 25 -6.32 -9.88 1.28
C ARG A 25 -7.77 -9.43 1.15
N ASP A 26 -8.59 -9.69 2.17
CA ASP A 26 -9.98 -9.21 2.21
C ASP A 26 -10.01 -7.69 2.15
N PHE A 27 -9.15 -7.03 2.93
CA PHE A 27 -9.00 -5.58 2.92
C PHE A 27 -8.48 -5.04 1.58
N TYR A 28 -7.51 -5.71 0.94
CA TYR A 28 -7.07 -5.36 -0.41
C TYR A 28 -8.22 -5.41 -1.42
N HIS A 29 -9.05 -6.46 -1.38
CA HIS A 29 -10.20 -6.58 -2.26
C HIS A 29 -11.27 -5.53 -1.96
N GLU A 30 -11.50 -5.18 -0.68
CA GLU A 30 -12.37 -4.09 -0.26
C GLU A 30 -11.94 -2.75 -0.89
N ILE A 31 -10.67 -2.37 -0.73
CA ILE A 31 -10.13 -1.15 -1.37
C ILE A 31 -10.34 -1.19 -2.88
N CYS A 32 -10.06 -2.33 -3.53
CA CYS A 32 -10.19 -2.45 -4.99
C CYS A 32 -11.62 -2.29 -5.51
N ARG A 33 -12.63 -2.57 -4.68
CA ARG A 33 -14.05 -2.31 -4.98
C ARG A 33 -14.42 -0.85 -4.77
N CYS A 34 -13.79 -0.16 -3.81
CA CYS A 34 -14.01 1.27 -3.54
C CYS A 34 -13.27 2.19 -4.52
N LEU A 35 -12.15 1.74 -5.08
CA LEU A 35 -11.31 2.54 -5.99
C LEU A 35 -12.06 3.18 -7.18
N PRO A 36 -12.96 2.50 -7.91
CA PRO A 36 -13.73 3.14 -8.99
C PRO A 36 -14.55 4.34 -8.52
N PHE A 37 -15.12 4.27 -7.32
CA PHE A 37 -15.89 5.36 -6.73
C PHE A 37 -15.00 6.55 -6.36
N ILE A 38 -13.88 6.29 -5.68
CA ILE A 38 -12.88 7.31 -5.32
C ILE A 38 -12.32 7.98 -6.57
N HIS A 39 -11.97 7.19 -7.59
CA HIS A 39 -11.44 7.66 -8.86
C HIS A 39 -12.37 8.67 -9.54
N ARG A 40 -13.67 8.36 -9.57
CA ARG A 40 -14.70 9.21 -10.16
C ARG A 40 -14.96 10.48 -9.33
N ILE A 41 -15.06 10.37 -8.00
CA ILE A 41 -15.35 11.52 -7.13
C ILE A 41 -14.22 12.54 -7.14
N HIS A 42 -12.97 12.09 -7.09
CA HIS A 42 -11.79 12.96 -7.15
C HIS A 42 -11.42 13.33 -8.60
N LYS A 43 -12.21 12.88 -9.59
CA LYS A 43 -12.06 13.13 -11.03
C LYS A 43 -10.71 12.72 -11.62
N THR A 44 -9.99 11.76 -11.03
CA THR A 44 -8.57 11.51 -11.33
C THR A 44 -8.29 10.78 -12.66
N GLU A 45 -9.32 10.65 -13.51
CA GLU A 45 -9.32 9.98 -14.82
C GLU A 45 -8.27 10.54 -15.79
N GLU A 46 -8.01 11.84 -15.71
CA GLU A 46 -7.02 12.52 -16.57
C GLU A 46 -5.56 12.22 -16.18
N VAL A 47 -5.32 11.84 -14.93
CA VAL A 47 -3.98 11.71 -14.36
C VAL A 47 -3.56 10.24 -14.28
N VAL A 48 -4.43 9.36 -13.79
CA VAL A 48 -4.08 7.96 -13.53
C VAL A 48 -5.18 7.05 -14.01
N THR A 49 -4.84 5.94 -14.64
CA THR A 49 -5.84 4.93 -14.98
C THR A 49 -6.25 4.11 -13.76
N LEU A 50 -7.49 3.61 -13.74
CA LEU A 50 -7.97 2.77 -12.65
C LEU A 50 -7.13 1.50 -12.43
N ALA A 51 -6.54 0.95 -13.50
CA ALA A 51 -5.61 -0.17 -13.42
C ALA A 51 -4.30 0.21 -12.70
N GLU A 52 -3.80 1.42 -12.94
CA GLU A 52 -2.63 1.96 -12.26
C GLU A 52 -2.91 2.24 -10.79
N LEU A 53 -4.07 2.79 -10.43
CA LEU A 53 -4.48 2.93 -9.01
C LEU A 53 -4.48 1.59 -8.27
N ARG A 54 -5.02 0.52 -8.88
CA ARG A 54 -4.95 -0.83 -8.28
C ARG A 54 -3.51 -1.33 -8.14
N ARG A 55 -2.62 -0.99 -9.07
CA ARG A 55 -1.18 -1.33 -8.98
C ARG A 55 -0.50 -0.55 -7.85
N ILE A 56 -0.83 0.73 -7.65
CA ILE A 56 -0.33 1.54 -6.55
C ILE A 56 -0.73 0.92 -5.21
N VAL A 57 -2.01 0.57 -5.05
CA VAL A 57 -2.50 -0.12 -3.86
C VAL A 57 -1.75 -1.43 -3.66
N LYS A 58 -1.60 -2.26 -4.69
CA LYS A 58 -0.80 -3.49 -4.61
C LYS A 58 0.64 -3.21 -4.18
N GLY A 59 1.26 -2.16 -4.68
CA GLY A 59 2.60 -1.72 -4.28
C GLY A 59 2.69 -1.44 -2.78
N LYS A 60 1.70 -0.75 -2.20
CA LYS A 60 1.62 -0.48 -0.76
C LYS A 60 1.48 -1.74 0.09
N PHE A 61 0.71 -2.73 -0.37
CA PHE A 61 0.65 -4.02 0.33
C PHE A 61 1.98 -4.80 0.25
N LEU A 62 2.72 -4.66 -0.86
CA LEU A 62 4.01 -5.32 -1.03
C LEU A 62 5.12 -4.65 -0.20
N GLU A 63 5.06 -3.33 0.00
CA GLU A 63 5.99 -2.56 0.85
C GLU A 63 6.09 -3.14 2.26
N TYR A 64 4.96 -3.57 2.83
CA TYR A 64 4.90 -4.13 4.19
C TYR A 64 4.83 -5.67 4.23
N LYS A 65 5.15 -6.36 3.14
CA LYS A 65 5.11 -7.83 3.06
C LYS A 65 6.03 -8.51 4.09
N GLY A 66 7.14 -7.85 4.47
CA GLY A 66 8.11 -8.38 5.43
C GLY A 66 7.63 -8.42 6.88
N VAL A 67 6.51 -7.75 7.21
CA VAL A 67 5.99 -7.66 8.58
C VAL A 67 5.36 -9.00 8.99
N LYS A 68 5.92 -9.62 10.03
CA LYS A 68 5.46 -10.92 10.55
C LYS A 68 4.65 -10.83 11.85
N ASP A 69 4.76 -9.74 12.61
CA ASP A 69 4.00 -9.58 13.87
C ASP A 69 2.51 -9.34 13.54
N PRO A 70 1.60 -10.23 13.97
CA PRO A 70 0.18 -10.12 13.66
C PRO A 70 -0.47 -8.83 14.23
N ARG A 71 0.02 -8.31 15.35
CA ARG A 71 -0.50 -7.06 15.95
C ARG A 71 -0.18 -5.85 15.07
N VAL A 72 1.01 -5.86 14.46
CA VAL A 72 1.43 -4.81 13.52
C VAL A 72 0.61 -4.92 12.23
N VAL A 73 0.34 -6.13 11.75
CA VAL A 73 -0.53 -6.34 10.59
C VAL A 73 -1.95 -5.81 10.84
N ASP A 74 -2.55 -6.12 11.99
CA ASP A 74 -3.88 -5.61 12.36
C ASP A 74 -3.88 -4.07 12.47
N LEU A 75 -2.82 -3.47 13.03
CA LEU A 75 -2.66 -2.01 13.10
C LEU A 75 -2.49 -1.37 11.70
N LEU A 76 -1.75 -2.00 10.79
CA LEU A 76 -1.58 -1.53 9.41
C LEU A 76 -2.91 -1.57 8.65
N ILE A 77 -3.71 -2.62 8.84
CA ILE A 77 -5.05 -2.70 8.27
C ILE A 77 -5.94 -1.60 8.84
N PHE A 78 -5.87 -1.34 10.15
CA PHE A 78 -6.62 -0.25 10.78
C PHE A 78 -6.26 1.12 10.18
N LYS A 79 -4.96 1.44 10.08
CA LYS A 79 -4.50 2.69 9.44
C LYS A 79 -4.93 2.80 7.98
N GLY A 80 -4.85 1.70 7.23
CA GLY A 80 -5.31 1.67 5.85
C GLY A 80 -6.82 1.94 5.72
N ARG A 81 -7.63 1.44 6.65
CA ARG A 81 -9.08 1.66 6.67
C ARG A 81 -9.42 3.12 6.97
N GLU A 82 -8.75 3.71 7.96
CA GLU A 82 -8.88 5.13 8.28
C GLU A 82 -8.54 5.99 7.05
N GLU A 83 -7.41 5.71 6.40
CA GLU A 83 -7.00 6.42 5.19
C GLU A 83 -8.04 6.28 4.06
N LEU A 84 -8.55 5.07 3.82
CA LEU A 84 -9.60 4.82 2.83
C LEU A 84 -10.87 5.63 3.14
N GLU A 85 -11.28 5.67 4.41
CA GLU A 85 -12.45 6.42 4.88
C GLU A 85 -12.29 7.93 4.64
N THR A 86 -11.10 8.49 4.84
CA THR A 86 -10.86 9.92 4.56
C THR A 86 -11.11 10.29 3.10
N TYR A 87 -10.79 9.40 2.15
CA TYR A 87 -11.05 9.62 0.73
C TYR A 87 -12.51 9.35 0.33
N LEU A 88 -13.16 8.39 0.98
CA LEU A 88 -14.59 8.08 0.78
C LEU A 88 -15.49 9.20 1.30
N MET A 89 -15.18 9.76 2.46
CA MET A 89 -15.89 10.87 3.09
C MET A 89 -15.48 12.25 2.55
N MET A 90 -14.58 12.28 1.55
CA MET A 90 -14.05 13.51 0.94
C MET A 90 -13.37 14.49 1.91
N HIS A 91 -12.83 13.98 3.04
CA HIS A 91 -12.00 14.79 3.94
C HIS A 91 -10.67 15.17 3.27
N LYS A 92 -10.08 14.22 2.53
CA LYS A 92 -8.97 14.52 1.62
C LYS A 92 -9.49 14.90 0.24
N GLN A 93 -8.91 15.95 -0.33
CA GLN A 93 -9.19 16.43 -1.69
C GLN A 93 -8.33 15.75 -2.76
N ARG A 94 -8.69 15.98 -4.03
CA ARG A 94 -8.00 15.47 -5.23
C ARG A 94 -6.48 15.64 -5.19
N HIS A 95 -5.98 16.81 -4.78
CA HIS A 95 -4.55 17.09 -4.82
C HIS A 95 -3.76 16.19 -3.85
N HIS A 96 -4.34 15.79 -2.70
CA HIS A 96 -3.69 14.80 -1.82
C HIS A 96 -3.53 13.46 -2.51
N LEU A 97 -4.56 12.96 -3.19
CA LEU A 97 -4.48 11.69 -3.93
C LEU A 97 -3.40 11.75 -5.01
N ILE A 98 -3.31 12.88 -5.72
CA ILE A 98 -2.33 13.05 -6.78
C ILE A 98 -0.91 13.08 -6.22
N THR A 99 -0.64 13.96 -5.27
CA THR A 99 0.72 14.17 -4.72
C THR A 99 1.20 12.97 -3.90
N GLU A 100 0.32 12.32 -3.13
CA GLU A 100 0.72 11.19 -2.28
C GLU A 100 0.89 9.88 -3.07
N TYR A 101 0.08 9.66 -4.13
CA TYR A 101 -0.01 8.34 -4.78
C TYR A 101 0.25 8.37 -6.29
N ALA A 102 -0.37 9.29 -7.03
CA ALA A 102 -0.29 9.31 -8.49
C ALA A 102 1.09 9.74 -8.99
N GLU A 103 1.59 10.86 -8.47
CA GLU A 103 2.83 11.49 -8.89
C GLU A 103 4.03 10.56 -8.63
N PRO A 104 4.25 10.01 -7.42
CA PRO A 104 5.35 9.07 -7.18
C PRO A 104 5.32 7.84 -8.10
N TYR A 105 4.13 7.33 -8.43
CA TYR A 105 3.97 6.20 -9.34
C TYR A 105 4.37 6.54 -10.78
N GLN A 106 3.99 7.73 -11.26
CA GLN A 106 4.37 8.20 -12.58
C GLN A 106 5.86 8.50 -12.67
N LEU A 107 6.46 9.14 -11.66
CA LEU A 107 7.90 9.38 -11.62
C LEU A 107 8.66 8.06 -11.70
N ALA A 108 8.29 7.05 -10.91
CA ALA A 108 8.93 5.74 -10.94
C ALA A 108 8.83 5.03 -12.31
N LYS A 109 7.81 5.34 -13.11
CA LYS A 109 7.65 4.81 -14.47
C LYS A 109 8.48 5.57 -15.50
N THR A 110 8.65 6.87 -15.32
CA THR A 110 9.32 7.79 -16.25
C THR A 110 10.81 7.95 -15.98
N THR A 111 11.30 7.59 -14.79
CA THR A 111 12.73 7.65 -14.45
C THR A 111 13.57 6.86 -15.45
N VAL A 112 14.21 7.60 -16.37
CA VAL A 112 15.24 7.08 -17.25
C VAL A 112 16.42 6.67 -16.37
N LYS A 113 16.89 5.43 -16.53
CA LYS A 113 18.11 4.98 -15.82
C LYS A 113 19.25 5.90 -16.26
N SER A 114 19.89 6.57 -15.30
CA SER A 114 21.11 7.33 -15.55
C SER A 114 22.10 6.46 -16.33
N THR A 115 22.50 6.90 -17.51
CA THR A 115 23.57 6.29 -18.31
C THR A 115 24.96 6.66 -17.80
N SER A 116 25.07 7.19 -16.57
CA SER A 116 26.36 7.48 -15.96
C SER A 116 27.17 6.19 -15.82
N THR A 117 28.39 6.20 -16.35
CA THR A 117 29.39 5.15 -16.17
C THR A 117 29.95 5.12 -14.74
N ASN A 118 29.64 6.14 -13.95
CA ASN A 118 30.12 6.34 -12.59
C ASN A 118 29.40 5.43 -11.59
N SER A 119 30.01 5.26 -10.42
CA SER A 119 29.34 4.60 -9.31
C SER A 119 28.25 5.50 -8.73
N THR A 120 27.21 4.88 -8.14
CA THR A 120 26.12 5.59 -7.45
C THR A 120 26.64 6.50 -6.34
N PHE A 121 27.73 6.10 -5.69
CA PHE A 121 28.44 6.93 -4.71
C PHE A 121 29.03 8.18 -5.36
N LEU A 122 29.74 8.06 -6.49
CA LEU A 122 30.41 9.20 -7.13
C LEU A 122 29.37 10.21 -7.66
N ASP A 123 28.29 9.74 -8.28
CA ASP A 123 27.21 10.62 -8.74
C ASP A 123 26.52 11.36 -7.58
N SER A 124 26.30 10.69 -6.44
CA SER A 124 25.77 11.36 -5.23
C SER A 124 26.78 12.32 -4.58
N PHE A 125 28.07 11.97 -4.60
CA PHE A 125 29.16 12.81 -4.09
C PHE A 125 29.32 14.11 -4.90
N ILE A 126 29.18 14.06 -6.23
CA ILE A 126 29.25 15.26 -7.08
C ILE A 126 28.01 16.14 -6.93
N SER A 127 26.83 15.53 -6.84
CA SER A 127 25.56 16.27 -6.88
C SER A 127 25.12 16.84 -5.53
N THR A 128 25.58 16.30 -4.41
CA THR A 128 25.15 16.73 -3.07
C THR A 128 26.28 16.62 -2.06
N ALA A 129 26.38 17.58 -1.14
CA ALA A 129 27.42 17.65 -0.12
C ALA A 129 27.42 16.46 0.88
N TYR A 130 26.36 15.66 0.90
CA TYR A 130 26.22 14.47 1.74
C TYR A 130 25.80 13.26 0.89
N PRO A 131 26.47 12.10 1.02
CA PRO A 131 26.06 10.89 0.33
C PRO A 131 24.70 10.44 0.86
N GLN A 132 23.68 10.46 0.01
CA GLN A 132 22.38 9.90 0.34
C GLN A 132 22.55 8.38 0.41
N ILE A 133 22.58 7.81 1.62
CA ILE A 133 22.61 6.37 1.80
C ILE A 133 21.29 5.84 1.24
N THR A 134 21.30 5.32 0.01
CA THR A 134 20.15 4.60 -0.54
C THR A 134 19.88 3.42 0.36
N GLN A 135 18.91 3.55 1.27
CA GLN A 135 18.42 2.43 2.06
C GLN A 135 17.80 1.44 1.07
N LYS A 136 18.46 0.29 0.89
CA LYS A 136 17.85 -0.83 0.19
C LYS A 136 16.66 -1.27 1.03
N ASN A 137 15.45 -0.96 0.57
CA ASN A 137 14.23 -1.50 1.12
C ASN A 137 14.26 -3.03 0.89
N TYR A 138 14.48 -3.79 1.96
CA TYR A 138 14.46 -5.25 1.98
C TYR A 138 13.03 -5.79 2.13
#